data_AF-A0A2V8QI64-F1
#
_entry.id   AF-A0A2V8QI64-F1
#
_cell.length_a   1.000
_cell.length_b   1.000
_cell.length_c   1.000
_cell.angle_alpha   90.00
_cell.angle_beta   90.00
_cell.angle_gamma   90.00
#
_symmetry.space_group_name_H-M   'P 1'
#
loop_
_entity.id
_entity.type
_entity.pdbx_description
1 polymer ?
#
loop_
_entity_poly.entity_id
_entity_poly.type
_entity_poly.pdbx_seq_one_letter_code
_entity_poly.pdbx_strand_id
1 'polypeptide(L)'
;MRNNSSKDSRQESQRRRVWIFVADAGNKQDLSDLDHLDAILWGANPNTRLGDLVLMYRTAPYSDIAYVFTAASDARPAKRADRADTKYVIQLSDKVRLIHPVKLQQIRATPALSKWSLARTVQGVMRRRRDVIDENVWPALQQLIIRRNEYVASILKAVASPKTGAAKKARKRVARKPRRRMLKVFLSYGSPDLDKVERLYRRLRRVAWLNVWFNKDTDDLMTGDQWQNIVPRQIEKSDAMIICLSSRTINRRGFLQSEIGRALFVQEQQPEGTSFISPITFDQCDMPPRLSKWHCTDLRIKKSGIVKSDYRKLIAALERRADFLAETS
;
A
#
# COMPACT_ATOMS: atom_id res chain seq x y z
N MET A 1 -38.34 44.26 -5.22
CA MET A 1 -38.61 43.08 -4.37
C MET A 1 -38.15 41.83 -5.10
N ARG A 2 -37.56 40.90 -4.34
CA ARG A 2 -36.80 39.72 -4.78
C ARG A 2 -37.69 38.70 -5.49
N ASN A 3 -37.23 38.12 -6.59
CA ASN A 3 -37.65 36.80 -7.02
C ASN A 3 -36.40 35.92 -7.13
N ASN A 4 -36.17 35.14 -6.07
CA ASN A 4 -35.11 34.16 -5.97
C ASN A 4 -35.81 32.80 -5.86
N SER A 5 -36.16 32.22 -7.02
CA SER A 5 -36.74 30.88 -7.13
C SER A 5 -35.66 29.84 -6.87
N SER A 6 -35.61 29.41 -5.61
CA SER A 6 -35.34 28.05 -5.15
C SER A 6 -34.33 27.22 -5.96
N LYS A 7 -33.06 27.39 -5.59
CA LYS A 7 -32.05 26.32 -5.58
C LYS A 7 -32.55 25.16 -4.72
N ASP A 8 -33.26 24.21 -5.31
CA ASP A 8 -33.62 22.94 -4.68
C ASP A 8 -33.01 21.73 -5.40
N SER A 9 -31.76 21.87 -5.82
CA SER A 9 -30.84 20.76 -6.11
C SER A 9 -29.88 20.57 -4.93
N ARG A 10 -30.45 20.32 -3.74
CA ARG A 10 -29.69 19.96 -2.53
C ARG A 10 -29.11 18.55 -2.69
N GLN A 11 -27.86 18.51 -3.17
CA GLN A 11 -26.82 17.52 -2.87
C GLN A 11 -27.33 16.13 -2.45
N GLU A 12 -27.70 15.33 -3.44
CA GLU A 12 -27.66 13.89 -3.31
C GLU A 12 -26.21 13.51 -2.99
N SER A 13 -25.93 13.23 -1.72
CA SER A 13 -24.59 12.90 -1.24
C SER A 13 -24.10 11.67 -2.02
N GLN A 14 -23.23 11.90 -3.00
CA GLN A 14 -22.90 10.92 -4.03
C GLN A 14 -22.37 9.64 -3.39
N ARG A 15 -23.18 8.58 -3.48
CA ARG A 15 -22.90 7.29 -2.86
C ARG A 15 -21.72 6.64 -3.59
N ARG A 16 -20.59 6.47 -2.90
CA ARG A 16 -19.42 5.75 -3.44
C ARG A 16 -19.85 4.38 -3.95
N ARG A 17 -19.55 4.09 -5.22
CA ARG A 17 -19.81 2.81 -5.88
C ARG A 17 -18.62 1.87 -5.73
N VAL A 18 -18.84 0.59 -6.05
CA VAL A 18 -17.78 -0.41 -6.05
C VAL A 18 -17.76 -1.13 -7.40
N TRP A 19 -16.65 -1.03 -8.11
CA TRP A 19 -16.47 -1.63 -9.42
C TRP A 19 -15.56 -2.84 -9.34
N ILE A 20 -15.75 -3.81 -10.24
CA ILE A 20 -14.74 -4.85 -10.50
C ILE A 20 -14.06 -4.52 -11.80
N PHE A 21 -12.74 -4.35 -11.79
CA PHE A 21 -11.92 -4.30 -13.00
C PHE A 21 -11.14 -5.62 -13.15
N VAL A 22 -10.66 -5.87 -14.36
CA VAL A 22 -9.89 -7.09 -14.67
C VAL A 22 -8.48 -6.72 -15.07
N ALA A 23 -7.55 -7.54 -14.57
CA ALA A 23 -6.19 -7.64 -15.07
C ALA A 23 -5.99 -9.01 -15.71
N ASP A 24 -5.53 -9.01 -16.95
CA ASP A 24 -5.21 -10.25 -17.62
C ASP A 24 -3.86 -10.77 -17.12
N ALA A 25 -3.87 -11.91 -16.44
CA ALA A 25 -2.66 -12.56 -15.97
C ALA A 25 -1.80 -13.14 -17.11
N GLY A 26 -2.34 -13.25 -18.33
CA GLY A 26 -1.55 -13.49 -19.53
C GLY A 26 -0.77 -12.26 -20.02
N ASN A 27 -1.20 -11.06 -19.63
CA ASN A 27 -0.53 -9.81 -19.95
C ASN A 27 0.52 -9.48 -18.88
N LYS A 28 1.81 -9.63 -19.23
CA LYS A 28 2.93 -9.36 -18.32
C LYS A 28 2.97 -7.90 -17.85
N GLN A 29 2.50 -6.97 -18.67
CA GLN A 29 2.45 -5.54 -18.31
C GLN A 29 1.39 -5.29 -17.22
N ASP A 30 0.17 -5.81 -17.39
CA ASP A 30 -0.91 -5.68 -16.40
C ASP A 30 -0.48 -6.19 -15.02
N LEU A 31 0.16 -7.37 -14.97
CA LEU A 31 0.64 -7.94 -13.72
C LEU A 31 1.78 -7.12 -13.11
N SER A 32 2.71 -6.65 -13.95
CA SER A 32 3.81 -5.79 -13.52
C SER A 32 3.27 -4.49 -12.92
N ASP A 33 2.37 -3.80 -13.62
CA ASP A 33 1.79 -2.54 -13.17
C ASP A 33 1.05 -2.72 -11.83
N LEU A 34 0.29 -3.81 -11.68
CA LEU A 34 -0.37 -4.13 -10.41
C LEU A 34 0.62 -4.41 -9.27
N ASP A 35 1.73 -5.08 -9.54
CA ASP A 35 2.71 -5.41 -8.50
C ASP A 35 3.66 -4.24 -8.18
N HIS A 36 3.92 -3.34 -9.13
CA HIS A 36 4.98 -2.33 -9.00
C HIS A 36 4.46 -0.90 -8.84
N LEU A 37 3.31 -0.53 -9.41
CA LEU A 37 2.83 0.86 -9.43
C LEU A 37 1.72 1.14 -8.41
N ASP A 38 1.89 2.14 -7.54
CA ASP A 38 0.88 2.52 -6.53
C ASP A 38 -0.22 3.43 -7.08
N ALA A 39 0.05 4.09 -8.20
CA ALA A 39 -0.93 4.78 -9.02
C ALA A 39 -0.81 4.31 -10.48
N ILE A 40 -1.94 3.94 -11.08
CA ILE A 40 -1.97 3.32 -12.41
C ILE A 40 -3.05 3.94 -13.29
N LEU A 41 -2.76 4.08 -14.57
CA LEU A 41 -3.77 4.35 -15.58
C LEU A 41 -4.34 3.01 -16.04
N TRP A 42 -5.65 2.79 -15.87
CA TRP A 42 -6.27 1.50 -16.17
C TRP A 42 -7.49 1.64 -17.07
N GLY A 43 -7.80 0.58 -17.83
CA GLY A 43 -9.03 0.49 -18.59
C GLY A 43 -10.26 0.54 -17.68
N ALA A 44 -11.20 1.42 -17.99
CA ALA A 44 -12.24 1.82 -17.04
C ALA A 44 -13.66 1.55 -17.52
N ASN A 45 -14.56 1.37 -16.55
CA ASN A 45 -15.98 1.58 -16.79
C ASN A 45 -16.26 3.09 -16.91
N PRO A 46 -16.97 3.57 -17.95
CA PRO A 46 -17.25 5.00 -18.14
C PRO A 46 -18.09 5.64 -17.01
N ASN A 47 -18.76 4.84 -16.20
CA ASN A 47 -19.56 5.30 -15.06
C ASN A 47 -18.76 5.39 -13.76
N THR A 48 -17.49 4.94 -13.73
CA THR A 48 -16.65 5.10 -12.55
C THR A 48 -16.32 6.58 -12.34
N ARG A 49 -16.46 7.04 -11.09
CA ARG A 49 -16.22 8.43 -10.68
C ARG A 49 -15.14 8.53 -9.62
N LEU A 50 -14.56 9.71 -9.49
CA LEU A 50 -13.58 10.05 -8.46
C LEU A 50 -14.07 9.61 -7.06
N GLY A 51 -13.24 8.85 -6.35
CA GLY A 51 -13.52 8.35 -5.00
C GLY A 51 -14.32 7.04 -4.93
N ASP A 52 -14.75 6.47 -6.05
CA ASP A 52 -15.28 5.10 -6.10
C ASP A 52 -14.19 4.07 -5.74
N LEU A 53 -14.60 2.91 -5.24
CA LEU A 53 -13.70 1.79 -5.03
C LEU A 53 -13.65 0.89 -6.26
N VAL A 54 -12.45 0.38 -6.55
CA VAL A 54 -12.23 -0.61 -7.61
C VAL A 54 -11.58 -1.84 -7.01
N LEU A 55 -12.24 -2.99 -7.13
CA LEU A 55 -11.67 -4.29 -6.80
C LEU A 55 -11.05 -4.88 -8.07
N MET A 56 -9.78 -5.24 -8.01
CA MET A 56 -9.07 -5.81 -9.15
C MET A 56 -9.12 -7.33 -9.12
N TYR A 57 -9.76 -7.90 -10.14
CA TYR A 57 -9.81 -9.34 -10.40
C TYR A 57 -8.72 -9.75 -11.37
N ARG A 58 -7.90 -10.74 -11.01
CA ARG A 58 -6.90 -11.34 -11.90
C ARG A 58 -7.46 -12.58 -12.58
N THR A 59 -7.27 -12.69 -13.89
CA THR A 59 -7.65 -13.89 -14.65
C THR A 59 -6.80 -15.12 -14.28
N ALA A 60 -7.03 -16.26 -14.92
CA ALA A 60 -6.24 -17.46 -14.70
C ALA A 60 -4.75 -17.20 -15.00
N PRO A 61 -3.82 -17.75 -14.20
CA PRO A 61 -4.00 -18.84 -13.25
C PRO A 61 -4.45 -18.40 -11.85
N TYR A 62 -4.45 -17.10 -11.53
CA TYR A 62 -4.74 -16.64 -10.18
C TYR A 62 -6.22 -16.77 -9.82
N SER A 63 -7.11 -16.34 -10.73
CA SER A 63 -8.56 -16.36 -10.57
C SER A 63 -9.02 -15.83 -9.21
N ASP A 64 -8.60 -14.62 -8.86
CA ASP A 64 -8.90 -14.00 -7.56
C ASP A 64 -9.06 -12.48 -7.62
N ILE A 65 -9.74 -11.94 -6.62
CA ILE A 65 -9.70 -10.52 -6.29
C ILE A 65 -8.50 -10.32 -5.37
N ALA A 66 -7.54 -9.50 -5.78
CA ALA A 66 -6.26 -9.35 -5.08
C ALA A 66 -5.91 -7.92 -4.67
N TYR A 67 -6.53 -6.91 -5.28
CA TYR A 67 -6.23 -5.51 -4.98
C TYR A 67 -7.52 -4.68 -4.86
N VAL A 68 -7.45 -3.65 -4.03
CA VAL A 68 -8.45 -2.59 -3.88
C VAL A 68 -7.77 -1.28 -4.24
N PHE A 69 -8.39 -0.49 -5.10
CA PHE A 69 -7.95 0.85 -5.45
C PHE A 69 -9.06 1.86 -5.15
N THR A 70 -8.65 3.12 -5.02
CA THR A 70 -9.55 4.27 -5.09
C THR A 70 -9.42 4.92 -6.46
N ALA A 71 -10.55 5.28 -7.07
CA ALA A 71 -10.55 6.09 -8.29
C ALA A 71 -10.00 7.49 -7.96
N ALA A 72 -8.87 7.86 -8.57
CA ALA A 72 -8.20 9.15 -8.42
C ALA A 72 -8.66 10.19 -9.45
N SER A 73 -9.46 9.77 -10.42
CA SER A 73 -10.11 10.63 -11.41
C SER A 73 -11.50 10.09 -11.75
N ASP A 74 -12.28 10.87 -12.50
CA ASP A 74 -13.39 10.30 -13.25
C ASP A 74 -12.86 9.47 -14.43
N ALA A 75 -13.62 8.46 -14.85
CA ALA A 75 -13.33 7.75 -16.08
C ALA A 75 -13.52 8.68 -17.28
N ARG A 76 -12.55 8.66 -18.21
CA ARG A 76 -12.55 9.49 -19.42
C ARG A 76 -12.25 8.67 -20.67
N PRO A 77 -12.64 9.13 -21.88
CA PRO A 77 -12.21 8.49 -23.11
C PRO A 77 -10.68 8.37 -23.20
N ALA A 78 -10.20 7.26 -23.74
CA ALA A 78 -8.79 7.04 -23.99
C ALA A 78 -8.28 7.96 -25.12
N LYS A 79 -7.08 8.51 -24.95
CA LYS A 79 -6.35 9.28 -25.95
C LYS A 79 -5.25 8.41 -26.54
N ARG A 80 -4.78 8.75 -27.76
CA ARG A 80 -3.65 8.05 -28.40
C ARG A 80 -2.39 7.99 -27.51
N ALA A 81 -2.15 9.03 -26.72
CA ALA A 81 -1.01 9.11 -25.80
C ALA A 81 -1.09 8.13 -24.62
N ASP A 82 -2.29 7.66 -24.26
CA ASP A 82 -2.49 6.75 -23.12
C ASP A 82 -2.03 5.31 -23.43
N ARG A 83 -1.82 4.98 -24.72
CA ARG A 83 -1.45 3.63 -25.20
C ARG A 83 -2.36 2.51 -24.64
N ALA A 84 -3.63 2.83 -24.40
CA ALA A 84 -4.61 1.90 -23.84
C ALA A 84 -5.48 1.27 -24.95
N ASP A 85 -5.66 -0.05 -24.89
CA ASP A 85 -6.52 -0.79 -25.84
C ASP A 85 -8.03 -0.69 -25.51
N THR A 86 -8.38 0.12 -24.52
CA THR A 86 -9.76 0.28 -24.02
C THR A 86 -10.34 1.65 -24.37
N LYS A 87 -11.66 1.72 -24.60
CA LYS A 87 -12.34 2.98 -24.96
C LYS A 87 -12.29 4.05 -23.87
N TYR A 88 -12.23 3.65 -22.59
CA TYR A 88 -12.17 4.54 -21.45
C TYR A 88 -11.01 4.16 -20.54
N VAL A 89 -10.38 5.15 -19.94
CA VAL A 89 -9.30 5.00 -18.95
C VAL A 89 -9.61 5.79 -17.69
N ILE A 90 -9.00 5.41 -16.59
CA ILE A 90 -9.12 6.09 -15.30
C ILE A 90 -7.80 6.01 -14.55
N GLN A 91 -7.51 7.06 -13.77
CA GLN A 91 -6.41 7.01 -12.82
C GLN A 91 -6.87 6.32 -11.54
N LEU A 92 -6.14 5.30 -11.10
CA LEU A 92 -6.33 4.61 -9.84
C LEU A 92 -5.18 4.96 -8.88
N SER A 93 -5.48 5.08 -7.59
CA SER A 93 -4.51 5.34 -6.51
C SER A 93 -4.86 4.54 -5.25
N ASP A 94 -4.08 4.75 -4.19
CA ASP A 94 -4.32 4.17 -2.85
C ASP A 94 -4.44 2.64 -2.90
N LYS A 95 -3.55 2.02 -3.69
CA LYS A 95 -3.51 0.57 -3.90
C LYS A 95 -3.36 -0.17 -2.58
N VAL A 96 -4.30 -1.07 -2.31
CA VAL A 96 -4.25 -2.00 -1.18
C VAL A 96 -4.30 -3.43 -1.70
N ARG A 97 -3.21 -4.16 -1.52
CA ARG A 97 -3.16 -5.60 -1.80
C ARG A 97 -3.85 -6.39 -0.68
N LEU A 98 -4.70 -7.34 -1.06
CA LEU A 98 -5.28 -8.33 -0.14
C LEU A 98 -4.24 -9.39 0.20
N ILE A 99 -3.91 -9.56 1.49
CA ILE A 99 -3.02 -10.62 1.98
C ILE A 99 -3.60 -11.99 1.66
N HIS A 100 -4.92 -12.12 1.76
CA HIS A 100 -5.67 -13.30 1.36
C HIS A 100 -6.60 -12.93 0.21
N PRO A 101 -6.13 -13.03 -1.05
CA PRO A 101 -6.97 -12.81 -2.23
C PRO A 101 -8.22 -13.69 -2.19
N VAL A 102 -9.35 -13.13 -2.62
CA VAL A 102 -10.62 -13.85 -2.65
C VAL A 102 -10.70 -14.64 -3.95
N LYS A 103 -10.57 -15.96 -3.86
CA LYS A 103 -10.56 -16.86 -5.01
C LYS A 103 -11.95 -16.97 -5.64
N LEU A 104 -12.01 -17.14 -6.96
CA LEU A 104 -13.26 -17.35 -7.69
C LEU A 104 -14.05 -18.55 -7.14
N GLN A 105 -13.37 -19.62 -6.74
CA GLN A 105 -14.00 -20.78 -6.10
C GLN A 105 -14.69 -20.42 -4.77
N GLN A 106 -14.10 -19.53 -3.97
CA GLN A 106 -14.70 -19.06 -2.72
C GLN A 106 -15.93 -18.19 -2.98
N ILE A 107 -15.90 -17.37 -4.03
CA ILE A 107 -17.05 -16.59 -4.48
C ILE A 107 -18.19 -17.54 -4.91
N ARG A 108 -17.87 -18.57 -5.71
CA ARG A 108 -18.85 -19.59 -6.16
C ARG A 108 -19.43 -20.40 -5.00
N ALA A 109 -18.60 -20.75 -4.02
CA ALA A 109 -19.02 -21.51 -2.84
C ALA A 109 -19.85 -20.68 -1.84
N THR A 110 -19.86 -19.35 -1.97
CA THR A 110 -20.65 -18.48 -1.10
C THR A 110 -22.07 -18.36 -1.65
N PRO A 111 -23.13 -18.83 -0.96
CA PRO A 111 -24.48 -18.89 -1.52
C PRO A 111 -24.99 -17.53 -2.04
N ALA A 112 -24.75 -16.45 -1.28
CA ALA A 112 -25.15 -15.09 -1.65
C ALA A 112 -24.39 -14.51 -2.86
N LEU A 113 -23.25 -15.10 -3.24
CA LEU A 113 -22.42 -14.67 -4.38
C LEU A 113 -22.47 -15.67 -5.55
N SER A 114 -23.04 -16.86 -5.36
CA SER A 114 -23.09 -17.93 -6.36
C SER A 114 -23.77 -17.52 -7.67
N LYS A 115 -24.80 -16.67 -7.59
CA LYS A 115 -25.54 -16.13 -8.75
C LYS A 115 -24.92 -14.85 -9.33
N TRP A 116 -23.86 -14.33 -8.71
CA TRP A 116 -23.19 -13.12 -9.18
C TRP A 116 -22.67 -13.31 -10.61
N SER A 117 -22.76 -12.27 -11.45
CA SER A 117 -22.32 -12.32 -12.84
C SER A 117 -20.84 -12.72 -12.98
N LEU A 118 -19.97 -12.33 -12.04
CA LEU A 118 -18.57 -12.75 -11.99
C LEU A 118 -18.38 -14.24 -11.74
N ALA A 119 -19.25 -14.85 -10.93
CA ALA A 119 -19.21 -16.28 -10.67
C ALA A 119 -19.56 -17.09 -11.94
N ARG A 120 -20.41 -16.53 -12.80
CA ARG A 120 -20.89 -17.14 -14.06
C ARG A 120 -19.93 -16.98 -15.22
N THR A 121 -19.45 -15.77 -15.51
CA THR A 121 -18.55 -15.52 -16.65
C THR A 121 -17.57 -14.39 -16.36
N VAL A 122 -16.27 -14.69 -16.49
CA VAL A 122 -15.16 -13.75 -16.23
C VAL A 122 -14.88 -12.83 -17.42
N GLN A 123 -15.10 -13.30 -18.64
CA GLN A 123 -14.77 -12.58 -19.90
C GLN A 123 -15.53 -11.27 -20.13
N GLY A 124 -16.56 -10.96 -19.34
CA GLY A 124 -17.44 -9.79 -19.55
C GLY A 124 -17.21 -8.59 -18.62
N VAL A 125 -16.24 -8.62 -17.71
CA VAL A 125 -16.13 -7.61 -16.62
C VAL A 125 -15.90 -6.19 -17.15
N MET A 126 -15.09 -6.02 -18.20
CA MET A 126 -14.85 -4.72 -18.85
C MET A 126 -16.09 -4.16 -19.57
N ARG A 127 -17.06 -5.01 -19.93
CA ARG A 127 -18.33 -4.61 -20.58
C ARG A 127 -19.48 -4.43 -19.59
N ARG A 128 -19.24 -4.61 -18.28
CA ARG A 128 -20.27 -4.41 -17.25
C ARG A 128 -20.65 -2.95 -17.18
N ARG A 129 -21.93 -2.66 -16.98
CA ARG A 129 -22.43 -1.31 -16.72
C ARG A 129 -22.89 -1.11 -15.27
N ARG A 130 -23.13 -2.20 -14.55
CA ARG A 130 -23.60 -2.22 -13.16
C ARG A 130 -22.43 -2.42 -12.20
N ASP A 131 -22.48 -1.73 -11.08
CA ASP A 131 -21.53 -1.87 -9.99
C ASP A 131 -21.95 -3.00 -9.03
N VAL A 132 -21.06 -3.38 -8.11
CA VAL A 132 -21.24 -4.50 -7.17
C VAL A 132 -22.43 -4.25 -6.21
N ILE A 133 -22.75 -2.98 -5.94
CA ILE A 133 -23.91 -2.59 -5.13
C ILE A 133 -25.20 -2.83 -5.91
N ASP A 134 -25.26 -2.43 -7.19
CA ASP A 134 -26.44 -2.64 -8.05
C ASP A 134 -26.74 -4.12 -8.32
N GLU A 135 -25.72 -4.98 -8.25
CA GLU A 135 -25.91 -6.44 -8.32
C GLU A 135 -26.35 -7.07 -6.98
N ASN A 136 -26.50 -6.27 -5.92
CA ASN A 136 -26.91 -6.68 -4.58
C ASN A 136 -25.98 -7.73 -3.93
N VAL A 137 -24.70 -7.74 -4.31
CA VAL A 137 -23.70 -8.70 -3.80
C VAL A 137 -22.70 -8.07 -2.83
N TRP A 138 -22.66 -6.73 -2.75
CA TRP A 138 -21.69 -6.00 -1.94
C TRP A 138 -21.65 -6.41 -0.46
N PRO A 139 -22.78 -6.58 0.27
CA PRO A 139 -22.72 -6.96 1.67
C PRO A 139 -22.02 -8.31 1.91
N ALA A 140 -22.32 -9.31 1.09
CA ALA A 140 -21.71 -10.64 1.18
C ALA A 140 -20.23 -10.61 0.76
N LEU A 141 -19.91 -9.90 -0.32
CA LEU A 141 -18.53 -9.79 -0.81
C LEU A 141 -17.65 -9.00 0.17
N GLN A 142 -18.16 -7.90 0.73
CA GLN A 142 -17.49 -7.10 1.73
C GLN A 142 -17.17 -7.91 2.98
N GLN A 143 -18.14 -8.70 3.49
CA GLN A 143 -17.89 -9.60 4.62
C GLN A 143 -16.83 -10.67 4.28
N LEU A 144 -16.91 -11.28 3.09
CA LEU A 144 -15.95 -12.28 2.65
C LEU A 144 -14.52 -11.72 2.59
N ILE A 145 -14.34 -10.50 2.06
CA ILE A 145 -13.05 -9.82 2.01
C ILE A 145 -12.54 -9.49 3.42
N ILE A 146 -13.38 -8.84 4.24
CA ILE A 146 -12.98 -8.36 5.58
C ILE A 146 -12.61 -9.51 6.51
N ARG A 147 -13.37 -10.61 6.53
CA ARG A 147 -13.09 -11.77 7.39
C ARG A 147 -11.68 -12.34 7.19
N ARG A 148 -11.12 -12.18 5.99
CA ARG A 148 -9.77 -12.67 5.64
C ARG A 148 -8.74 -11.55 5.58
N ASN A 149 -9.16 -10.29 5.60
CA ASN A 149 -8.32 -9.10 5.42
C ASN A 149 -8.83 -7.96 6.32
N GLU A 150 -8.80 -8.17 7.64
CA GLU A 150 -9.43 -7.27 8.62
C GLU A 150 -8.94 -5.82 8.53
N TYR A 151 -7.67 -5.61 8.18
CA TYR A 151 -7.05 -4.29 7.99
C TYR A 151 -7.72 -3.44 6.88
N VAL A 152 -8.42 -4.07 5.92
CA VAL A 152 -9.12 -3.37 4.83
C VAL A 152 -10.52 -2.90 5.28
N ALA A 153 -10.99 -3.31 6.48
CA ALA A 153 -12.34 -3.02 6.95
C ALA A 153 -12.65 -1.52 7.01
N SER A 154 -11.69 -0.67 7.37
CA SER A 154 -11.89 0.78 7.44
C SER A 154 -12.16 1.40 6.06
N ILE A 155 -11.54 0.84 5.01
CA ILE A 155 -11.68 1.26 3.61
C ILE A 155 -13.02 0.79 3.07
N LEU A 156 -13.36 -0.49 3.27
CA LEU A 156 -14.57 -1.06 2.68
C LEU A 156 -15.84 -0.63 3.42
N LYS A 157 -15.83 -0.49 4.76
CA LYS A 157 -17.01 -0.07 5.55
C LYS A 157 -17.43 1.38 5.28
N ALA A 158 -16.55 2.18 4.68
CA ALA A 158 -16.89 3.55 4.25
C ALA A 158 -17.85 3.56 3.04
N VAL A 159 -17.96 2.44 2.32
CA VAL A 159 -18.97 2.25 1.26
C VAL A 159 -20.28 1.79 1.89
N ALA A 160 -21.27 2.68 1.89
CA ALA A 160 -22.58 2.39 2.46
C ALA A 160 -23.29 1.25 1.69
N SER A 161 -23.57 0.14 2.37
CA SER A 161 -24.60 -0.81 1.94
C SER A 161 -25.97 -0.13 1.95
N PRO A 162 -26.91 -0.51 1.06
CA PRO A 162 -28.26 0.06 1.10
C PRO A 162 -28.85 -0.32 2.45
N LYS A 163 -29.20 0.67 3.27
CA LYS A 163 -29.89 0.43 4.53
C LYS A 163 -31.33 0.03 4.19
N THR A 164 -31.68 -1.23 4.37
CA THR A 164 -33.06 -1.57 4.74
C THR A 164 -33.35 -0.89 6.08
N GLY A 165 -34.55 -0.31 6.18
CA GLY A 165 -34.90 0.68 7.18
C GLY A 165 -34.87 0.21 8.63
N ALA A 166 -35.03 1.21 9.49
CA ALA A 166 -35.23 1.14 10.94
C ALA A 166 -33.99 0.85 11.80
N ALA A 167 -33.38 1.92 12.31
CA ALA A 167 -33.50 2.29 13.73
C ALA A 167 -32.57 3.46 14.04
N LYS A 168 -33.18 4.62 14.35
CA LYS A 168 -32.52 5.69 15.11
C LYS A 168 -32.04 5.10 16.45
N LYS A 169 -30.77 5.29 16.81
CA LYS A 169 -30.39 5.89 18.11
C LYS A 169 -28.87 6.06 18.27
N ALA A 170 -28.56 7.19 18.93
CA ALA A 170 -27.35 7.53 19.68
C ALA A 170 -25.98 7.41 18.98
N ARG A 171 -25.54 8.52 18.38
CA ARG A 171 -24.11 8.81 18.18
C ARG A 171 -23.45 9.04 19.54
N LYS A 172 -22.69 8.07 20.06
CA LYS A 172 -21.58 8.38 20.98
C LYS A 172 -20.39 8.82 20.12
N ARG A 173 -19.90 10.04 20.35
CA ARG A 173 -18.62 10.51 19.79
C ARG A 173 -17.51 9.65 20.40
N VAL A 174 -17.09 8.60 19.69
CA VAL A 174 -15.76 8.02 19.90
C VAL A 174 -14.78 8.96 19.22
N ALA A 175 -13.85 9.52 19.99
CA ALA A 175 -12.75 10.30 19.44
C ALA A 175 -12.04 9.47 18.35
N ARG A 176 -12.05 9.95 17.11
CA ARG A 176 -11.32 9.31 16.01
C ARG A 176 -9.84 9.52 16.29
N LYS A 177 -9.10 8.45 16.60
CA LYS A 177 -7.62 8.48 16.53
C LYS A 177 -7.21 9.07 15.17
N PRO A 178 -6.24 9.99 15.12
CA PRO A 178 -5.77 10.55 13.86
C PRO A 178 -5.28 9.41 12.95
N ARG A 179 -5.58 9.52 11.64
CA ARG A 179 -5.09 8.57 10.65
C ARG A 179 -3.56 8.72 10.60
N ARG A 180 -2.84 7.69 11.06
CA ARG A 180 -1.37 7.67 10.98
C ARG A 180 -0.94 7.80 9.52
N ARG A 181 -0.15 8.83 9.20
CA ARG A 181 0.54 8.93 7.91
C ARG A 181 1.51 7.75 7.77
N MET A 182 1.74 7.27 6.55
CA MET A 182 2.71 6.19 6.33
C MET A 182 4.10 6.65 6.79
N LEU A 183 4.80 5.82 7.55
CA LEU A 183 6.16 6.07 7.99
C LEU A 183 7.10 5.86 6.81
N LYS A 184 7.80 6.91 6.39
CA LYS A 184 8.83 6.83 5.34
C LYS A 184 10.11 6.25 5.94
N VAL A 185 10.56 5.11 5.42
CA VAL A 185 11.73 4.40 5.94
C VAL A 185 12.79 4.27 4.87
N PHE A 186 13.96 4.84 5.10
CA PHE A 186 15.11 4.65 4.23
C PHE A 186 15.79 3.31 4.51
N LEU A 187 16.02 2.49 3.49
CA LEU A 187 16.73 1.22 3.62
C LEU A 187 18.17 1.34 3.11
N SER A 188 19.12 1.41 4.04
CA SER A 188 20.56 1.54 3.76
C SER A 188 21.25 0.19 3.85
N TYR A 189 22.13 -0.09 2.88
CA TYR A 189 22.87 -1.35 2.77
C TYR A 189 24.11 -1.20 1.90
N GLY A 190 25.07 -2.11 2.04
CA GLY A 190 26.15 -2.25 1.07
C GLY A 190 25.80 -3.28 -0.01
N SER A 191 26.28 -3.08 -1.23
CA SER A 191 26.01 -3.96 -2.38
C SER A 191 26.23 -5.46 -2.14
N PRO A 192 27.19 -5.93 -1.31
CA PRO A 192 27.34 -7.36 -1.01
C PRO A 192 26.15 -8.02 -0.29
N ASP A 193 25.27 -7.24 0.33
CA ASP A 193 24.12 -7.74 1.09
C ASP A 193 22.80 -7.68 0.31
N LEU A 194 22.84 -7.28 -0.97
CA LEU A 194 21.65 -7.01 -1.78
C LEU A 194 20.59 -8.12 -1.71
N ASP A 195 20.99 -9.39 -1.86
CA ASP A 195 20.05 -10.52 -1.81
C ASP A 195 19.31 -10.63 -0.46
N LYS A 196 20.00 -10.31 0.64
CA LYS A 196 19.44 -10.33 1.99
C LYS A 196 18.49 -9.14 2.17
N VAL A 197 18.89 -7.98 1.67
CA VAL A 197 18.12 -6.73 1.72
C VAL A 197 16.84 -6.84 0.90
N GLU A 198 16.86 -7.44 -0.28
CA GLU A 198 15.66 -7.66 -1.08
C GLU A 198 14.63 -8.56 -0.39
N ARG A 199 15.09 -9.57 0.36
CA ARG A 199 14.19 -10.41 1.17
C ARG A 199 13.55 -9.60 2.29
N LEU A 200 14.34 -8.75 2.95
CA LEU A 200 13.84 -7.86 4.00
C LEU A 200 12.86 -6.82 3.43
N TYR A 201 13.23 -6.15 2.35
CA TYR A 201 12.41 -5.17 1.65
C TYR A 201 11.05 -5.75 1.25
N ARG A 202 11.03 -6.92 0.60
CA ARG A 202 9.77 -7.63 0.26
C ARG A 202 8.90 -7.93 1.48
N ARG A 203 9.50 -8.08 2.66
CA ARG A 203 8.77 -8.33 3.91
C ARG A 203 8.25 -7.02 4.50
N LEU A 204 9.06 -5.96 4.52
CA LEU A 204 8.67 -4.63 5.00
C LEU A 204 7.57 -3.99 4.13
N ARG A 205 7.63 -4.15 2.80
CA ARG A 205 6.59 -3.70 1.84
C ARG A 205 5.20 -4.30 2.12
N ARG A 206 5.13 -5.41 2.87
CA ARG A 206 3.84 -6.03 3.27
C ARG A 206 3.22 -5.35 4.50
N VAL A 207 3.91 -4.41 5.14
CA VAL A 207 3.44 -3.68 6.31
C VAL A 207 2.75 -2.40 5.84
N ALA A 208 1.43 -2.33 6.02
CA ALA A 208 0.58 -1.32 5.39
C ALA A 208 0.89 0.15 5.77
N TRP A 209 1.53 0.39 6.91
CA TRP A 209 1.86 1.72 7.40
C TRP A 209 3.32 2.13 7.13
N LEU A 210 4.08 1.29 6.42
CA LEU A 210 5.45 1.59 5.99
C LEU A 210 5.48 2.00 4.51
N ASN A 211 6.17 3.10 4.22
CA ASN A 211 6.64 3.44 2.88
C ASN A 211 8.16 3.27 2.88
N VAL A 212 8.66 2.18 2.31
CA VAL A 212 10.10 1.87 2.36
C VAL A 212 10.77 2.33 1.09
N TRP A 213 11.70 3.26 1.22
CA TRP A 213 12.55 3.70 0.13
C TRP A 213 13.74 2.74 -0.03
N PHE A 214 13.83 2.11 -1.20
CA PHE A 214 14.89 1.17 -1.58
C PHE A 214 15.44 1.60 -2.94
N ASN A 215 16.67 2.10 -2.96
CA ASN A 215 17.30 2.70 -4.15
C ASN A 215 17.28 1.82 -5.42
N LYS A 216 17.25 0.49 -5.28
CA LYS A 216 17.18 -0.42 -6.44
C LYS A 216 15.78 -0.50 -7.08
N ASP A 217 14.72 -0.29 -6.30
CA ASP A 217 13.33 -0.49 -6.71
C ASP A 217 12.53 0.83 -6.69
N THR A 218 13.23 1.97 -6.66
CA THR A 218 12.60 3.30 -6.64
C THR A 218 12.68 3.95 -8.01
N ASP A 219 11.54 4.50 -8.45
CA ASP A 219 11.45 5.33 -9.66
C ASP A 219 12.08 6.73 -9.45
N ASP A 220 12.44 7.08 -8.21
CA ASP A 220 13.13 8.34 -7.85
C ASP A 220 14.57 8.42 -8.38
N LEU A 221 15.11 7.34 -8.95
CA LEU A 221 16.46 7.25 -9.51
C LEU A 221 16.38 6.84 -10.98
N MET A 222 16.37 7.82 -11.88
CA MET A 222 16.37 7.61 -13.32
C MET A 222 17.80 7.49 -13.88
N THR A 223 17.94 6.84 -15.04
CA THR A 223 19.22 6.78 -15.76
C THR A 223 19.72 8.19 -16.08
N GLY A 224 20.92 8.53 -15.60
CA GLY A 224 21.51 9.87 -15.72
C GLY A 224 21.44 10.71 -14.45
N ASP A 225 20.66 10.30 -13.45
CA ASP A 225 20.58 10.99 -12.17
C ASP A 225 21.88 10.88 -11.36
N GLN A 226 22.26 11.99 -10.73
CA GLN A 226 23.38 12.00 -9.79
C GLN A 226 22.92 11.47 -8.42
N TRP A 227 23.21 10.19 -8.16
CA TRP A 227 22.91 9.51 -6.88
C TRP A 227 23.39 10.29 -5.66
N GLN A 228 24.53 11.00 -5.80
CA GLN A 228 25.14 11.83 -4.76
C GLN A 228 24.23 12.97 -4.27
N ASN A 229 23.25 13.41 -5.08
CA ASN A 229 22.32 14.48 -4.73
C ASN A 229 20.97 13.96 -4.21
N ILE A 230 20.54 12.79 -4.69
CA ILE A 230 19.22 12.23 -4.37
C ILE A 230 19.24 11.47 -3.05
N VAL A 231 20.25 10.61 -2.84
CA VAL A 231 20.35 9.78 -1.64
C VAL A 231 20.37 10.60 -0.35
N PRO A 232 21.17 11.67 -0.20
CA PRO A 232 21.15 12.48 1.02
C PRO A 232 19.80 13.13 1.29
N ARG A 233 19.13 13.65 0.26
CA ARG A 233 17.80 14.27 0.38
C ARG A 233 16.73 13.26 0.78
N GLN A 234 16.83 12.02 0.32
CA GLN A 234 15.88 10.97 0.67
C GLN A 234 16.08 10.49 2.11
N ILE A 235 17.31 10.47 2.62
CA ILE A 235 17.58 10.21 4.05
C ILE A 235 16.91 11.30 4.90
N GLU A 236 17.08 12.57 4.56
CA GLU A 236 16.50 13.70 5.31
C GLU A 236 14.98 13.76 5.24
N LYS A 237 14.38 13.35 4.11
CA LYS A 237 12.91 13.28 3.94
C LYS A 237 12.27 12.04 4.58
N SER A 238 13.08 11.09 5.02
CA SER A 238 12.60 9.88 5.66
C SER A 238 12.28 10.15 7.13
N ASP A 239 11.32 9.40 7.67
CA ASP A 239 10.91 9.47 9.07
C ASP A 239 11.76 8.55 9.96
N ALA A 240 12.34 7.49 9.37
CA ALA A 240 13.26 6.55 10.00
C ALA A 240 14.25 5.97 8.97
N MET A 241 15.33 5.36 9.44
CA MET A 241 16.33 4.69 8.62
C MET A 241 16.68 3.32 9.20
N ILE A 242 16.65 2.29 8.36
CA ILE A 242 17.16 0.96 8.65
C ILE A 242 18.56 0.85 8.08
N ILE A 243 19.55 0.59 8.94
CA ILE A 243 20.95 0.42 8.53
C ILE A 243 21.27 -1.07 8.54
N CYS A 244 21.47 -1.66 7.36
CA CYS A 244 21.80 -3.07 7.20
C CYS A 244 23.30 -3.29 7.30
N LEU A 245 23.71 -4.00 8.35
CA LEU A 245 25.12 -4.29 8.63
C LEU A 245 25.45 -5.76 8.36
N SER A 246 26.67 -5.98 7.89
CA SER A 246 27.32 -7.28 7.80
C SER A 246 28.82 -7.15 7.89
N SER A 247 29.50 -8.25 8.20
CA SER A 247 30.95 -8.41 8.14
C SER A 247 31.54 -7.99 6.79
N ARG A 248 30.75 -8.06 5.70
CA ARG A 248 31.18 -7.70 4.35
C ARG A 248 31.03 -6.21 4.05
N THR A 249 30.22 -5.47 4.80
CA THR A 249 29.90 -4.07 4.51
C THR A 249 30.44 -3.09 5.55
N ILE A 250 30.60 -3.55 6.78
CA ILE A 250 30.89 -2.70 7.95
C ILE A 250 32.21 -1.94 7.88
N ASN A 251 33.26 -2.57 7.33
CA ASN A 251 34.61 -1.99 7.22
C ASN A 251 34.94 -1.48 5.80
N ARG A 252 33.99 -1.57 4.85
CA ARG A 252 34.22 -1.09 3.48
C ARG A 252 34.04 0.41 3.41
N ARG A 253 34.98 1.10 2.74
CA ARG A 253 34.77 2.47 2.27
C ARG A 253 33.70 2.46 1.18
N GLY A 254 32.83 3.45 1.19
CA GLY A 254 31.77 3.58 0.18
C GLY A 254 30.56 4.33 0.72
N PHE A 255 29.50 4.38 -0.09
CA PHE A 255 28.29 5.16 0.17
C PHE A 255 27.66 4.86 1.53
N LEU A 256 27.65 3.59 1.98
CA LEU A 256 27.12 3.21 3.29
C LEU A 256 27.72 4.02 4.45
N GLN A 257 29.03 4.33 4.43
CA GLN A 257 29.67 5.11 5.50
C GLN A 257 29.19 6.57 5.49
N SER A 258 29.03 7.14 4.29
CA SER A 258 28.49 8.50 4.11
C SER A 258 27.02 8.58 4.53
N GLU A 259 26.22 7.56 4.19
CA GLU A 259 24.83 7.43 4.61
C GLU A 259 24.70 7.31 6.12
N ILE A 260 25.54 6.49 6.79
CA ILE A 260 25.61 6.41 8.25
C ILE A 260 25.94 7.78 8.85
N GLY A 261 26.91 8.50 8.28
CA GLY A 261 27.25 9.86 8.71
C GLY A 261 26.07 10.83 8.64
N ARG A 262 25.30 10.79 7.54
CA ARG A 262 24.09 11.60 7.38
C ARG A 262 22.98 11.20 8.36
N ALA A 263 22.79 9.90 8.58
CA ALA A 263 21.81 9.38 9.52
C ALA A 263 22.06 9.88 10.94
N LEU A 264 23.32 9.88 11.36
CA LEU A 264 23.75 10.39 12.66
C LEU A 264 23.47 11.90 12.78
N PHE A 265 23.75 12.68 11.73
CA PHE A 265 23.42 14.10 11.70
C PHE A 265 21.91 14.37 11.81
N VAL A 266 21.06 13.57 11.13
CA VAL A 266 19.59 13.69 11.26
C VAL A 266 19.14 13.30 12.66
N GLN A 267 19.76 12.27 13.26
CA GLN A 267 19.46 11.79 14.60
C GLN A 267 19.83 12.79 15.70
N GLU A 268 20.91 13.57 15.52
CA GLU A 268 21.31 14.65 16.45
C GLU A 268 20.27 15.78 16.53
N GLN A 269 19.46 15.95 15.49
CA GLN A 269 18.38 16.95 15.44
C GLN A 269 17.06 16.43 16.01
N GLN A 270 17.00 15.15 16.41
CA GLN A 270 15.77 14.57 16.97
C GLN A 270 15.66 14.87 18.46
N PRO A 271 14.43 15.00 19.00
CA PRO A 271 14.22 15.11 20.44
C PRO A 271 14.83 13.92 21.20
N GLU A 272 15.26 14.19 22.43
CA GLU A 272 15.87 13.19 23.30
C GLU A 272 14.93 11.98 23.52
N GLY A 273 15.51 10.79 23.61
CA GLY A 273 14.77 9.54 23.78
C GLY A 273 14.10 9.01 22.49
N THR A 274 14.24 9.69 21.36
CA THR A 274 13.68 9.25 20.08
C THR A 274 14.75 8.70 19.15
N SER A 275 14.35 7.80 18.26
CA SER A 275 15.29 7.08 17.38
C SER A 275 14.83 7.15 15.93
N PHE A 276 15.62 7.84 15.13
CA PHE A 276 15.60 7.80 13.67
C PHE A 276 16.31 6.55 13.13
N ILE A 277 17.37 6.11 13.81
CA ILE A 277 18.25 5.03 13.37
C ILE A 277 17.84 3.67 13.94
N SER A 278 17.58 2.69 13.07
CA SER A 278 17.34 1.29 13.43
C SER A 278 18.41 0.38 12.82
N PRO A 279 19.50 0.06 13.55
CA PRO A 279 20.53 -0.83 13.04
C PRO A 279 20.04 -2.28 13.06
N ILE A 280 20.35 -3.02 12.00
CA ILE A 280 20.14 -4.46 11.91
C ILE A 280 21.42 -5.15 11.45
N THR A 281 21.56 -6.43 11.75
CA THR A 281 22.66 -7.25 11.22
C THR A 281 22.18 -8.51 10.52
N PHE A 282 22.90 -8.91 9.47
CA PHE A 282 22.65 -10.13 8.71
C PHE A 282 23.63 -11.28 9.00
N ASP A 283 24.75 -11.00 9.66
CA ASP A 283 25.76 -11.98 10.10
C ASP A 283 26.48 -11.46 11.35
N GLN A 284 27.45 -12.23 11.87
CA GLN A 284 28.22 -11.77 13.02
C GLN A 284 29.20 -10.70 12.57
N CYS A 285 29.04 -9.48 13.08
CA CYS A 285 29.91 -8.35 12.78
C CYS A 285 30.00 -7.39 13.96
N ASP A 286 31.13 -6.71 14.08
CA ASP A 286 31.37 -5.75 15.15
C ASP A 286 30.72 -4.41 14.82
N MET A 287 29.72 -4.04 15.62
CA MET A 287 29.01 -2.77 15.46
C MET A 287 30.00 -1.60 15.45
N PRO A 288 29.89 -0.63 14.50
CA PRO A 288 30.77 0.52 14.52
C PRO A 288 30.56 1.30 15.82
N PRO A 289 31.62 1.84 16.47
CA PRO A 289 31.48 2.57 17.73
C PRO A 289 30.44 3.70 17.65
N ARG A 290 30.34 4.35 16.48
CA ARG A 290 29.36 5.41 16.20
C ARG A 290 27.91 4.95 16.23
N LEU A 291 27.62 3.65 16.10
CA LEU A 291 26.28 3.05 16.18
C LEU A 291 26.03 2.27 17.48
N SER A 292 27.04 2.15 18.35
CA SER A 292 26.98 1.35 19.59
C SER A 292 25.89 1.80 20.57
N LYS A 293 25.45 3.07 20.49
CA LYS A 293 24.39 3.63 21.33
C LYS A 293 23.00 3.08 21.00
N TRP A 294 22.81 2.46 19.84
CA TRP A 294 21.53 1.87 19.42
C TRP A 294 21.57 0.34 19.50
N HIS A 295 20.49 -0.24 20.04
CA HIS A 295 20.32 -1.69 20.04
C HIS A 295 20.20 -2.22 18.60
N CYS A 296 21.08 -3.13 18.21
CA CYS A 296 21.08 -3.77 16.90
C CYS A 296 20.14 -4.98 16.86
N THR A 297 19.24 -5.02 15.87
CA THR A 297 18.36 -6.18 15.67
C THR A 297 19.05 -7.24 14.83
N ASP A 298 19.17 -8.44 15.37
CA ASP A 298 19.77 -9.58 14.71
C ASP A 298 18.79 -10.26 13.74
N LEU A 299 18.99 -10.10 12.43
CA LEU A 299 18.21 -10.74 11.38
C LEU A 299 18.99 -11.84 10.64
N ARG A 300 19.98 -12.45 11.30
CA ARG A 300 20.72 -13.60 10.76
C ARG A 300 19.77 -14.71 10.33
N ILE A 301 19.99 -15.21 9.11
CA ILE A 301 19.24 -16.35 8.57
C ILE A 301 19.78 -17.61 9.24
N LYS A 302 18.98 -18.23 10.12
CA LYS A 302 19.28 -19.55 10.70
C LYS A 302 18.70 -20.64 9.80
N LYS A 303 19.01 -21.92 10.07
CA LYS A 303 18.47 -23.08 9.31
C LYS A 303 16.92 -23.06 9.18
N SER A 304 16.22 -22.42 10.12
CA SER A 304 14.77 -22.23 10.15
C SER A 304 14.26 -20.92 9.50
N GLY A 305 15.13 -20.15 8.83
CA GLY A 305 14.86 -18.78 8.36
C GLY A 305 15.13 -17.71 9.42
N ILE A 306 14.70 -16.47 9.16
CA ILE A 306 14.79 -15.35 10.12
C ILE A 306 13.91 -15.67 11.34
N VAL A 307 14.48 -15.57 12.54
CA VAL A 307 13.75 -15.77 13.79
C VAL A 307 12.60 -14.75 13.87
N LYS A 308 11.36 -15.24 14.01
CA LYS A 308 10.16 -14.39 13.99
C LYS A 308 10.18 -13.30 15.08
N SER A 309 10.82 -13.57 16.23
CA SER A 309 10.95 -12.60 17.34
C SER A 309 11.79 -11.39 16.98
N ASP A 310 12.90 -11.56 16.25
CA ASP A 310 13.80 -10.45 15.96
C ASP A 310 13.24 -9.54 14.87
N TYR A 311 12.57 -10.11 13.86
CA TYR A 311 11.80 -9.31 12.91
C TYR A 311 10.70 -8.48 13.60
N ARG A 312 10.04 -9.02 14.64
CA ARG A 312 9.05 -8.25 15.43
C ARG A 312 9.68 -7.09 16.20
N LYS A 313 10.92 -7.22 16.69
CA LYS A 313 11.64 -6.11 17.35
C LYS A 313 11.87 -4.94 16.39
N LEU A 314 12.27 -5.23 15.15
CA LEU A 314 12.41 -4.20 14.11
C LEU A 314 11.07 -3.49 13.86
N ILE A 315 9.99 -4.25 13.66
CA ILE A 315 8.66 -3.66 13.43
C ILE A 315 8.22 -2.82 14.63
N ALA A 316 8.39 -3.30 15.86
CA ALA A 316 8.05 -2.56 17.06
C ALA A 316 8.87 -1.28 17.23
N ALA A 317 10.14 -1.26 16.80
CA ALA A 317 10.95 -0.04 16.79
C ALA A 317 10.38 1.01 15.82
N LEU A 318 10.00 0.58 14.61
CA LEU A 318 9.37 1.45 13.62
C LEU A 318 7.97 1.92 14.05
N GLU A 319 7.18 1.08 14.73
CA GLU A 319 5.89 1.47 15.30
C GLU A 319 6.06 2.55 16.34
N ARG A 320 6.99 2.39 17.31
CA ARG A 320 7.28 3.43 18.30
C ARG A 320 7.67 4.75 17.66
N ARG A 321 8.44 4.72 16.57
CA ARG A 321 8.80 5.93 15.82
C ARG A 321 7.59 6.57 15.13
N ALA A 322 6.73 5.77 14.50
CA ALA A 322 5.50 6.26 13.88
C ALA A 322 4.54 6.87 14.91
N ASP A 323 4.46 6.27 16.10
CA ASP A 323 3.62 6.73 17.21
C ASP A 323 4.10 8.08 17.72
N PHE A 324 5.40 8.20 17.99
CA PHE A 324 6.04 9.45 18.38
C PHE A 324 5.74 10.58 17.37
N LEU A 325 5.96 10.32 16.08
CA LEU A 325 5.72 11.34 15.04
C LEU A 325 4.24 11.71 14.92
N ALA A 326 3.32 10.79 15.18
CA ALA A 326 1.89 11.07 15.14
C ALA A 326 1.40 11.89 16.34
N GLU A 327 2.13 11.87 17.46
CA GLU A 327 1.84 12.69 18.64
C GLU A 327 2.42 14.10 18.52
N THR A 328 3.49 14.27 17.75
CA THR A 328 4.19 15.56 17.56
C THR A 328 3.86 16.28 16.24
N SER A 329 3.04 15.68 15.36
CA SER A 329 2.55 16.28 14.10
C SER A 329 1.18 16.91 14.30
#